data_AF-A0A7G2LY34-F1
#
_entry.id   AF-A0A7G2LY34-F1
#
_cell.length_a   1.000
_cell.length_b   1.000
_cell.length_c   1.000
_cell.angle_alpha   90.00
_cell.angle_beta   90.00
_cell.angle_gamma   90.00
#
_symmetry.space_group_name_H-M   'P 1'
#
loop_
_entity.id
_entity.type
_entity.pdbx_description
1 polymer ?
#
loop_
_entity_poly.entity_id
_entity_poly.type
_entity_poly.pdbx_seq_one_letter_code
_entity_poly.pdbx_strand_id
1 'polypeptide(L)'
;ALKINSDARYRFERGVDPAWTPYGIEHATRMILDHAGGEASEVVVAGKVPDTSRAYKLDAAKVQSLVGMTIPESDQRQTLTALGFQLDGDMAQVPSWRPDVQGEADLVEEVARIASLTKLEG
;
A
#
# COMPACT_ATOMS: atom_id res chain seq x y z
N ALA A 1 -12.74 -3.69 -26.81
CA ALA A 1 -12.91 -4.44 -25.55
C ALA A 1 -14.39 -4.56 -25.19
N LEU A 2 -14.78 -5.60 -24.45
CA LEU A 2 -16.18 -6.08 -24.22
C LEU A 2 -17.15 -5.12 -23.48
N LYS A 3 -16.78 -3.86 -23.22
CA LYS A 3 -17.60 -2.84 -22.51
C LYS A 3 -18.17 -3.26 -21.14
N ILE A 4 -17.49 -4.18 -20.44
CA ILE A 4 -17.88 -4.60 -19.09
C ILE A 4 -17.30 -3.63 -18.07
N ASN A 5 -18.15 -3.02 -17.24
CA ASN A 5 -17.75 -2.20 -16.11
C ASN A 5 -18.14 -2.94 -14.83
N SER A 6 -17.16 -3.54 -14.16
CA SER A 6 -17.34 -4.27 -12.91
C SER A 6 -16.36 -3.81 -11.84
N ASP A 7 -16.71 -4.05 -10.60
CA ASP A 7 -15.84 -3.86 -9.43
C ASP A 7 -14.49 -4.55 -9.58
N ALA A 8 -14.50 -5.77 -10.13
CA ALA A 8 -13.30 -6.55 -10.37
C ALA A 8 -12.40 -5.87 -11.40
N ARG A 9 -12.96 -5.46 -12.56
CA ARG A 9 -12.19 -4.74 -13.59
C ARG A 9 -11.56 -3.48 -13.03
N TYR A 10 -12.34 -2.65 -12.33
CA TYR A 10 -11.90 -1.36 -11.80
C TYR A 10 -10.69 -1.51 -10.84
N ARG A 11 -10.69 -2.56 -10.01
CA ARG A 11 -9.60 -2.87 -9.08
C ARG A 11 -8.39 -3.45 -9.81
N PHE A 12 -8.60 -4.44 -10.67
CA PHE A 12 -7.49 -5.08 -11.41
C PHE A 12 -6.76 -4.11 -12.34
N GLU A 13 -7.45 -3.15 -12.97
CA GLU A 13 -6.81 -2.16 -13.84
C GLU A 13 -5.94 -1.12 -13.09
N ARG A 14 -6.17 -0.94 -11.79
CA ARG A 14 -5.39 -0.04 -10.91
C ARG A 14 -4.30 -0.74 -10.12
N GLY A 15 -4.29 -2.07 -10.16
CA GLY A 15 -3.44 -2.90 -9.33
C GLY A 15 -4.14 -3.28 -8.02
N VAL A 16 -4.05 -4.57 -7.70
CA VAL A 16 -4.40 -5.13 -6.39
C VAL A 16 -3.12 -5.62 -5.73
N ASP A 17 -3.12 -5.74 -4.41
CA ASP A 17 -1.96 -6.26 -3.68
C ASP A 17 -1.67 -7.71 -4.09
N PRO A 18 -0.54 -7.98 -4.79
CA PRO A 18 -0.22 -9.33 -5.20
C PRO A 18 0.08 -10.25 -4.01
N ALA A 19 0.61 -9.71 -2.91
CA ALA A 19 0.95 -10.47 -1.72
C ALA A 19 -0.28 -10.87 -0.90
N TRP A 20 -1.43 -10.22 -1.12
CA TRP A 20 -2.66 -10.49 -0.39
C TRP A 20 -3.42 -11.73 -0.88
N THR A 21 -3.20 -12.15 -2.13
CA THR A 21 -3.97 -13.25 -2.76
C THR A 21 -4.03 -14.54 -1.93
N PRO A 22 -2.91 -15.04 -1.34
CA PRO A 22 -2.93 -16.24 -0.50
C PRO A 22 -3.74 -16.08 0.79
N TYR A 23 -3.87 -14.88 1.33
CA TYR A 23 -4.71 -14.61 2.50
C TYR A 23 -6.18 -14.45 2.10
N GLY A 24 -6.42 -13.79 0.96
CA GLY A 24 -7.76 -13.56 0.43
C GLY A 24 -8.55 -14.84 0.18
N ILE A 25 -7.90 -15.89 -0.34
CA ILE A 25 -8.56 -17.19 -0.54
C ILE A 25 -8.98 -17.84 0.78
N GLU A 26 -8.15 -17.77 1.82
CA GLU A 26 -8.47 -18.30 3.16
C GLU A 26 -9.67 -17.56 3.78
N HIS A 27 -9.68 -16.22 3.68
CA HIS A 27 -10.80 -15.42 4.16
C HIS A 27 -12.11 -15.73 3.42
N ALA A 28 -12.06 -15.86 2.09
CA ALA A 28 -13.23 -16.20 1.29
C ALA A 28 -13.75 -17.61 1.61
N THR A 29 -12.85 -18.59 1.71
CA THR A 29 -13.19 -19.97 2.08
C THR A 29 -13.82 -20.02 3.46
N ARG A 30 -13.22 -19.36 4.47
CA ARG A 30 -13.78 -19.28 5.82
C ARG A 30 -15.20 -18.73 5.81
N MET A 31 -15.41 -17.60 5.14
CA MET A 31 -16.72 -16.97 5.04
C MET A 31 -17.77 -17.88 4.37
N ILE A 32 -17.39 -18.62 3.33
CA ILE A 32 -18.29 -19.60 2.69
C ILE A 32 -18.64 -20.73 3.67
N LEU A 33 -17.65 -21.32 4.34
CA LEU A 33 -17.89 -22.40 5.31
C LEU A 33 -18.79 -21.95 6.46
N ASP A 34 -18.57 -20.75 6.99
CA ASP A 34 -19.32 -20.22 8.13
C ASP A 34 -20.80 -19.95 7.77
N HIS A 35 -21.10 -19.63 6.51
CA HIS A 35 -22.45 -19.23 6.08
C HIS A 35 -23.21 -20.29 5.27
N ALA A 36 -22.50 -21.09 4.47
CA ALA A 36 -23.09 -22.08 3.57
C ALA A 36 -22.72 -23.52 3.93
N GLY A 37 -21.76 -23.74 4.84
CA GLY A 37 -21.25 -25.05 5.20
C GLY A 37 -20.40 -25.69 4.10
N GLY A 38 -20.25 -27.02 4.17
CA GLY A 38 -19.42 -27.80 3.25
C GLY A 38 -18.04 -28.12 3.81
N GLU A 39 -17.15 -28.58 2.93
CA GLU A 39 -15.77 -28.95 3.24
C GLU A 39 -14.84 -28.32 2.21
N ALA A 40 -13.80 -27.63 2.67
CA ALA A 40 -12.81 -27.01 1.80
C ALA A 40 -11.86 -28.07 1.24
N SER A 41 -11.53 -27.94 -0.04
CA SER A 41 -10.47 -28.73 -0.67
C SER A 41 -9.10 -28.08 -0.49
N GLU A 42 -8.06 -28.75 -1.01
CA GLU A 42 -6.71 -28.20 -1.10
C GLU A 42 -6.63 -26.96 -2.00
N VAL A 43 -5.76 -26.01 -1.62
CA VAL A 43 -5.47 -24.81 -2.41
C VAL A 43 -4.55 -25.17 -3.57
N VAL A 44 -4.96 -24.80 -4.79
CA VAL A 44 -4.13 -24.92 -6.00
C VAL A 44 -3.57 -23.54 -6.38
N VAL A 45 -2.25 -23.42 -6.41
CA VAL A 45 -1.55 -22.19 -6.81
C VAL A 45 -0.91 -22.37 -8.18
N ALA A 46 -1.19 -21.45 -9.10
CA ALA A 46 -0.54 -21.38 -10.40
C ALA A 46 0.25 -20.06 -10.53
N GLY A 47 1.54 -20.17 -10.83
CA GLY A 47 2.44 -19.02 -10.90
C GLY A 47 3.14 -18.71 -9.57
N LYS A 48 3.72 -17.51 -9.47
CA LYS A 48 4.41 -17.01 -8.28
C LYS A 48 3.96 -15.59 -8.01
N VAL A 49 3.90 -15.20 -6.74
CA VAL A 49 3.72 -13.81 -6.35
C VAL A 49 4.91 -13.01 -6.93
N PRO A 50 4.67 -11.94 -7.70
CA PRO A 50 5.75 -11.11 -8.23
C PRO A 50 6.55 -10.48 -7.09
N ASP A 51 7.85 -10.30 -7.33
CA ASP A 51 8.68 -9.52 -6.42
C ASP A 51 8.29 -8.04 -6.52
N THR A 52 7.71 -7.52 -5.44
CA THR A 52 7.35 -6.09 -5.32
C THR A 52 8.33 -5.33 -4.43
N SER A 53 9.41 -5.96 -3.97
CA SER A 53 10.36 -5.33 -3.06
C SER A 53 11.02 -4.13 -3.71
N ARG A 54 10.89 -2.99 -3.05
CA ARG A 54 11.56 -1.74 -3.43
C ARG A 54 11.65 -0.84 -2.21
N ALA A 55 12.74 -0.08 -2.17
CA ALA A 55 13.00 0.88 -1.11
C ALA A 55 13.52 2.18 -1.70
N TYR A 56 13.06 3.29 -1.13
CA TYR A 56 13.52 4.61 -1.53
C TYR A 56 14.03 5.37 -0.31
N LYS A 57 15.02 6.23 -0.52
CA LYS A 57 15.58 7.03 0.57
C LYS A 57 14.60 8.13 0.96
N LEU A 58 14.31 8.23 2.25
CA LEU A 58 13.68 9.39 2.85
C LEU A 58 14.74 10.48 3.07
N ASP A 59 14.64 11.58 2.33
CA ASP A 59 15.36 12.81 2.63
C ASP A 59 14.44 13.76 3.39
N ALA A 60 14.55 13.75 4.72
CA ALA A 60 13.68 14.53 5.57
C ALA A 60 13.83 16.05 5.39
N ALA A 61 15.01 16.51 4.95
CA ALA A 61 15.27 17.91 4.66
C ALA A 61 14.58 18.32 3.35
N LYS A 62 14.56 17.44 2.35
CA LYS A 62 13.84 17.66 1.07
C LYS A 62 12.33 17.76 1.26
N VAL A 63 11.76 17.04 2.21
CA VAL A 63 10.34 17.21 2.58
C VAL A 63 10.07 18.64 3.07
N GLN A 64 10.91 19.17 3.96
CA GLN A 64 10.73 20.52 4.49
C GLN A 64 10.85 21.60 3.40
N SER A 65 11.76 21.43 2.44
CA SER A 65 11.97 22.43 1.39
C SER A 65 10.84 22.49 0.36
N LEU A 66 10.13 21.38 0.12
CA LEU A 66 9.09 21.29 -0.91
C LEU A 66 7.68 21.63 -0.43
N VAL A 67 7.38 21.42 0.86
CA VAL A 67 6.00 21.48 1.39
C VAL A 67 5.68 22.87 1.99
N GLY A 68 6.69 23.72 2.22
CA GLY A 68 6.49 25.08 2.73
C GLY A 68 6.01 25.15 4.19
N MET A 69 6.05 24.02 4.92
CA MET A 69 5.75 23.94 6.34
C MET A 69 6.80 23.10 7.07
N THR A 70 7.05 23.41 8.34
CA THR A 70 7.93 22.59 9.17
C THR A 70 7.23 21.29 9.55
N ILE A 71 7.85 20.17 9.18
CA ILE A 71 7.47 18.81 9.60
C ILE A 71 8.73 18.20 10.23
N PRO A 72 8.74 17.99 11.56
CA PRO A 72 9.85 17.30 12.24
C PRO A 72 10.10 15.93 11.62
N GLU A 73 11.37 15.54 11.48
CA GLU A 73 11.72 14.24 10.89
C GLU A 73 11.02 13.06 11.59
N SER A 74 10.87 13.13 12.92
CA SER A 74 10.14 12.16 13.72
C SER A 74 8.73 11.90 13.19
N ASP A 75 8.04 12.98 12.80
CA ASP A 75 6.65 12.95 12.37
C ASP A 75 6.56 12.44 10.92
N GLN A 76 7.54 12.78 10.08
CA GLN A 76 7.66 12.23 8.73
C GLN A 76 7.84 10.70 8.77
N ARG A 77 8.74 10.23 9.63
CA ARG A 77 8.98 8.79 9.85
C ARG A 77 7.75 8.09 10.38
N GLN A 78 7.10 8.66 11.40
CA GLN A 78 5.87 8.12 11.98
C GLN A 78 4.75 8.04 10.94
N THR A 79 4.64 9.05 10.07
CA THR A 79 3.66 9.07 8.97
C THR A 79 3.87 7.89 8.02
N LEU A 80 5.10 7.69 7.53
CA LEU A 80 5.39 6.57 6.63
C LEU A 80 5.16 5.22 7.32
N THR A 81 5.57 5.07 8.59
CA THR A 81 5.30 3.83 9.34
C THR A 81 3.81 3.57 9.50
N ALA A 82 3.00 4.59 9.80
CA ALA A 82 1.54 4.45 9.90
C ALA A 82 0.87 4.10 8.55
N LEU A 83 1.46 4.53 7.44
CA LEU A 83 1.04 4.16 6.08
C LEU A 83 1.50 2.75 5.66
N GLY A 84 2.25 2.05 6.53
CA GLY A 84 2.70 0.67 6.32
C GLY A 84 4.09 0.53 5.69
N PHE A 85 4.85 1.62 5.54
CA PHE A 85 6.24 1.52 5.13
C PHE A 85 7.10 1.02 6.29
N GLN A 86 8.07 0.16 5.98
CA GLN A 86 9.08 -0.26 6.95
C GLN A 86 10.36 0.54 6.74
N LEU A 87 10.83 1.22 7.79
CA LEU A 87 12.05 2.04 7.73
C LEU A 87 13.27 1.24 8.19
N ASP A 88 14.33 1.24 7.40
CA ASP A 88 15.66 0.74 7.75
C ASP A 88 16.70 1.84 7.51
N GLY A 89 17.18 2.46 8.60
CA GLY A 89 17.86 3.75 8.51
C GLY A 89 16.96 4.76 7.79
N ASP A 90 17.46 5.35 6.71
CA ASP A 90 16.71 6.29 5.85
C ASP A 90 16.00 5.60 4.68
N MET A 91 16.09 4.27 4.55
CA MET A 91 15.42 3.55 3.46
C MET A 91 14.00 3.17 3.88
N ALA A 92 13.01 3.64 3.12
CA ALA A 92 11.61 3.26 3.30
C ALA A 92 11.24 2.13 2.34
N GLN A 93 11.04 0.94 2.88
CA GLN A 93 10.51 -0.21 2.16
C GLN A 93 9.04 0.03 1.83
N VAL A 94 8.70 -0.08 0.55
CA VAL A 94 7.36 0.18 0.04
C VAL A 94 6.49 -1.07 0.24
N PRO A 95 5.30 -0.94 0.84
CA PRO A 95 4.40 -2.07 0.98
C PRO A 95 3.84 -2.53 -0.38
N SER A 96 3.58 -3.82 -0.53
CA SER A 96 3.20 -4.46 -1.80
C SER A 96 1.91 -3.90 -2.43
N TRP A 97 1.01 -3.35 -1.60
CA TRP A 97 -0.24 -2.73 -2.03
C TRP A 97 -0.11 -1.29 -2.55
N ARG A 98 1.10 -0.73 -2.63
CA ARG A 98 1.36 0.66 -3.07
C ARG A 98 2.07 0.75 -4.43
N PRO A 99 1.47 0.27 -5.53
CA PRO A 99 2.08 0.29 -6.87
C PRO A 99 2.37 1.70 -7.41
N ASP A 100 1.74 2.71 -6.80
CA ASP A 100 1.89 4.13 -7.10
C ASP A 100 3.21 4.73 -6.60
N VAL A 101 3.86 4.13 -5.60
CA VAL A 101 5.14 4.62 -5.06
C VAL A 101 6.30 4.07 -5.90
N GLN A 102 6.95 4.95 -6.66
CA GLN A 102 8.01 4.63 -7.62
C GLN A 102 9.32 5.39 -7.39
N GLY A 103 9.37 6.28 -6.41
CA GLY A 103 10.59 7.02 -6.06
C GLY A 103 10.51 7.81 -4.75
N GLU A 104 11.61 8.51 -4.45
CA GLU A 104 11.72 9.37 -3.27
C GLU A 104 10.69 10.50 -3.26
N ALA A 105 10.30 11.01 -4.43
CA ALA A 105 9.32 12.08 -4.56
C ALA A 105 7.94 11.66 -4.04
N ASP A 106 7.56 10.40 -4.23
CA ASP A 106 6.28 9.87 -3.74
C ASP A 106 6.28 9.74 -2.21
N LEU A 107 7.44 9.48 -1.59
CA LEU A 107 7.56 9.53 -0.13
C LEU A 107 7.32 10.95 0.40
N VAL A 108 7.86 11.95 -0.30
CA VAL A 108 7.64 13.37 0.04
C VAL A 108 6.15 13.71 -0.10
N GLU A 109 5.51 13.30 -1.20
CA GLU A 109 4.08 13.49 -1.42
C GLU A 109 3.25 12.88 -0.29
N GLU A 110 3.54 11.64 0.10
CA GLU A 110 2.81 10.95 1.16
C GLU A 110 2.88 11.66 2.51
N VAL A 111 4.07 12.13 2.88
CA VAL A 111 4.28 12.91 4.10
C VAL A 111 3.53 14.24 4.02
N ALA A 112 3.66 14.96 2.89
CA ALA A 112 2.99 16.24 2.67
C ALA A 112 1.46 16.10 2.71
N ARG A 113 0.92 15.04 2.10
CA ARG A 113 -0.51 14.75 2.03
C ARG A 113 -1.10 14.54 3.42
N ILE A 114 -0.47 13.74 4.26
CA ILE A 114 -0.96 13.52 5.63
C ILE A 114 -0.79 14.78 6.50
N ALA A 115 0.35 15.45 6.40
CA ALA A 115 0.62 16.66 7.18
C ALA A 115 -0.34 17.80 6.86
N SER A 116 -0.69 18.00 5.58
CA SER A 116 -1.65 19.01 5.16
C SER A 116 -3.07 18.70 5.63
N LEU A 117 -3.54 17.46 5.46
CA LEU A 117 -4.88 17.03 5.91
C LEU A 117 -5.10 17.21 7.43
N THR A 118 -4.05 17.04 8.22
CA THR A 118 -4.12 17.17 9.68
C THR A 118 -4.14 18.63 10.15
N LYS A 119 -3.64 19.56 9.34
CA LYS A 119 -3.51 21.00 9.67
C LYS A 119 -4.59 21.87 9.00
N LEU A 120 -5.51 21.28 8.24
CA LEU A 120 -6.65 21.99 7.68
C LEU A 120 -7.63 22.31 8.82
N GLU A 121 -7.72 23.58 9.19
CA GLU A 121 -8.85 24.11 9.95
C GLU A 121 -9.97 24.45 8.97
N GLY A 122 -11.17 23.92 9.22
CA GLY A 122 -12.38 24.18 8.43
C GLY A 122 -13.11 25.44 8.87
#